data_AF-A0A3M1NHZ4-F1
#
_entry.id   AF-A0A3M1NHZ4-F1
#
_cell.length_a   1.000
_cell.length_b   1.000
_cell.length_c   1.000
_cell.angle_alpha   90.00
_cell.angle_beta   90.00
_cell.angle_gamma   90.00
#
_symmetry.space_group_name_H-M   'P 1'
#
loop_
_entity.id
_entity.type
_entity.pdbx_description
1 polymer ?
#
loop_
_entity_poly.entity_id
_entity_poly.type
_entity_poly.pdbx_seq_one_letter_code
_entity_poly.pdbx_strand_id
1 'polypeptide(L)'
;MLEILIQICSLIIIFIVFYVFFLEYKKKHLQKQGDELPKFVEESIKEGFSKDSIIKVLEEDGHDKKEVEEAFRNVKESNKAEHDFMDEDFRRVLLVVDELLGKLPEEEIARFVETPEFELYKRVLEKAKQKKHGQEKVSAPQKQVKRSSKKPTKKLNKAKAVKKAKNVGKTKMRKPKVKSRK
;
A
#
# COMPACT_ATOMS: atom_id res chain seq x y z
N MET A 1 17.96 66.69 -0.98
CA MET A 1 17.74 65.71 -2.07
C MET A 1 18.45 64.39 -1.75
N LEU A 2 19.78 64.38 -1.57
CA LEU A 2 20.54 63.14 -1.26
C LEU A 2 20.14 62.48 0.08
N GLU A 3 20.00 63.25 1.15
CA GLU A 3 19.58 62.77 2.49
C GLU A 3 18.22 62.05 2.48
N ILE A 4 17.26 62.60 1.73
CA ILE A 4 15.90 62.05 1.61
C ILE A 4 15.95 60.71 0.85
N LEU A 5 16.80 60.60 -0.17
CA LEU A 5 16.97 59.36 -0.94
C LEU A 5 17.56 58.25 -0.07
N ILE A 6 18.54 58.57 0.79
CA ILE A 6 19.16 57.62 1.72
C ILE A 6 18.14 57.11 2.75
N GLN A 7 17.30 57.99 3.29
CA GLN A 7 16.23 57.61 4.23
C GLN A 7 15.19 56.69 3.57
N ILE A 8 14.77 56.98 2.34
CA ILE A 8 13.83 56.13 1.60
C ILE A 8 14.44 54.76 1.31
N CYS A 9 15.71 54.69 0.89
CA CYS A 9 16.41 53.43 0.69
C CYS A 9 16.48 52.59 1.98
N SER A 10 16.78 53.22 3.12
CA SER A 10 16.81 52.54 4.42
C SER A 10 15.44 51.96 4.80
N LEU A 11 14.36 52.72 4.63
CA LEU A 11 13.00 52.25 4.90
C LEU A 11 12.57 51.10 4.00
N ILE A 12 12.93 51.15 2.72
CA ILE A 12 12.66 50.06 1.77
C ILE A 12 13.38 48.78 2.18
N ILE A 13 14.66 48.88 2.58
CA ILE A 13 15.43 47.71 3.04
C ILE A 13 14.79 47.12 4.30
N ILE A 14 14.41 47.95 5.27
CA ILE A 14 13.73 47.52 6.49
C ILE A 14 12.40 46.84 6.15
N PHE A 15 11.62 47.41 5.22
CA PHE A 15 10.35 46.84 4.79
C PHE A 15 10.55 45.49 4.08
N ILE A 16 11.57 45.35 3.23
CA ILE A 16 11.91 44.08 2.57
C ILE A 16 12.29 43.02 3.60
N VAL A 17 13.18 43.36 4.55
CA VAL A 17 13.59 42.45 5.61
C VAL A 17 12.39 42.04 6.46
N PHE A 18 11.53 42.99 6.83
CA PHE A 18 10.31 42.74 7.57
C PHE A 18 9.33 41.87 6.76
N TYR A 19 9.18 42.11 5.46
CA TYR A 19 8.29 41.34 4.59
C TYR A 19 8.79 39.90 4.43
N VAL A 20 10.09 39.70 4.22
CA VAL A 20 10.71 38.35 4.18
C VAL A 20 10.53 37.65 5.52
N PHE A 21 10.81 38.33 6.63
CA PHE A 21 10.61 37.78 7.96
C PHE A 21 9.14 37.45 8.25
N PHE A 22 8.23 38.31 7.85
CA PHE A 22 6.78 38.12 7.99
C PHE A 22 6.27 36.96 7.12
N LEU A 23 6.80 36.79 5.90
CA LEU A 23 6.51 35.65 5.05
C LEU A 23 7.01 34.33 5.67
N GLU A 24 8.23 34.32 6.21
CA GLU A 24 8.74 33.17 6.96
C GLU A 24 7.93 32.87 8.23
N TYR A 25 7.55 33.92 8.96
CA TYR A 25 6.75 33.83 10.16
C TYR A 25 5.37 33.24 9.87
N LYS A 26 4.70 33.72 8.81
CA LYS A 26 3.43 33.20 8.34
C LYS A 26 3.55 31.74 7.87
N LYS A 27 4.64 31.38 7.18
CA LYS A 27 4.91 30.00 6.75
C LYS A 27 5.02 29.04 7.93
N LYS A 28 5.75 29.41 9.00
CA LYS A 28 5.94 28.58 10.20
C LYS A 28 4.67 28.44 11.05
N HIS A 29 3.79 29.45 11.07
CA HIS A 29 2.54 29.39 11.85
C HIS A 29 1.39 28.70 11.12
N LEU A 30 1.29 28.79 9.78
CA LEU A 30 0.30 28.01 9.02
C LEU A 30 0.63 26.51 9.03
N GLN A 31 1.92 26.16 9.03
CA GLN A 31 2.35 24.77 8.95
C GLN A 31 2.07 23.97 10.24
N LYS A 32 2.03 24.62 11.41
CA LYS A 32 1.75 23.95 12.69
C LYS A 32 0.30 23.47 12.85
N GLN A 33 -0.68 24.12 12.20
CA GLN A 33 -2.07 23.60 12.16
C GLN A 33 -2.28 22.63 10.98
N GLY A 34 -1.50 22.74 9.91
CA GLY A 34 -1.60 21.86 8.74
C GLY A 34 -1.11 20.42 8.97
N ASP A 35 -0.31 20.18 10.01
CA ASP A 35 0.29 18.86 10.27
C ASP A 35 -0.45 18.01 11.32
N GLU A 36 -1.38 18.59 12.09
CA GLU A 36 -2.14 17.83 13.11
C GLU A 36 -3.29 17.03 12.49
N LEU A 37 -4.01 17.63 11.53
CA LEU A 37 -5.14 16.99 10.87
C LEU A 37 -4.74 15.74 10.05
N PRO A 38 -3.66 15.76 9.24
CA PRO A 38 -3.20 14.56 8.54
C PRO A 38 -2.74 13.47 9.49
N LYS A 39 -2.06 13.82 10.60
CA LYS A 39 -1.62 12.84 11.60
C LYS A 39 -2.79 12.17 12.30
N PHE A 40 -3.80 12.95 12.70
CA PHE A 40 -5.02 12.41 13.30
C PHE A 40 -5.76 11.47 12.34
N VAL A 41 -5.89 11.86 11.07
CA VAL A 41 -6.50 11.03 10.02
C VAL A 41 -5.69 9.74 9.82
N GLU A 42 -4.36 9.83 9.78
CA GLU A 42 -3.48 8.67 9.64
C GLU A 42 -3.59 7.70 10.81
N GLU A 43 -3.57 8.20 12.05
CA GLU A 43 -3.72 7.40 13.27
C GLU A 43 -5.09 6.72 13.32
N SER A 44 -6.16 7.45 13.01
CA SER A 44 -7.51 6.90 12.94
C SER A 44 -7.66 5.81 11.87
N ILE A 45 -7.02 5.97 10.70
CA ILE A 45 -7.01 4.92 9.67
C ILE A 45 -6.24 3.69 10.17
N LYS A 46 -5.13 3.86 10.88
CA LYS A 46 -4.34 2.76 11.47
C LYS A 46 -5.12 2.00 12.54
N GLU A 47 -5.93 2.70 13.32
CA GLU A 47 -6.84 2.10 14.32
C GLU A 47 -8.08 1.43 13.69
N GLY A 48 -8.27 1.58 12.37
CA GLY A 48 -9.32 0.90 11.61
C GLY A 48 -10.65 1.67 11.57
N PHE A 49 -10.65 2.96 11.91
CA PHE A 49 -11.84 3.79 11.77
C PHE A 49 -12.22 3.97 10.31
N SER A 50 -13.54 3.96 10.05
CA SER A 50 -14.04 4.22 8.71
C SER A 50 -13.88 5.70 8.34
N LYS A 51 -13.61 5.97 7.06
CA LYS A 51 -13.47 7.34 6.55
C LYS A 51 -14.67 8.22 6.92
N ASP A 52 -15.89 7.68 6.85
CA ASP A 52 -17.11 8.43 7.14
C ASP A 52 -17.26 8.74 8.64
N SER A 53 -16.75 7.87 9.52
CA SER A 53 -16.71 8.13 10.97
C SER A 53 -15.75 9.26 11.30
N ILE A 54 -14.55 9.23 10.71
CA ILE A 54 -13.52 10.25 10.93
C ILE A 54 -13.99 11.61 10.41
N ILE A 55 -14.62 11.66 9.23
CA ILE A 55 -15.16 12.90 8.66
C ILE A 55 -16.21 13.51 9.57
N LYS A 56 -17.13 12.71 10.13
CA LYS A 56 -18.17 13.23 11.04
C LYS A 56 -17.59 13.86 12.29
N VAL A 57 -16.61 13.22 12.93
CA VAL A 57 -15.94 13.76 14.13
C VAL A 57 -15.26 15.09 13.79
N LEU A 58 -14.53 15.14 12.68
CA LEU A 58 -13.84 16.36 12.25
C LEU A 58 -14.80 17.48 11.83
N GLU A 59 -15.95 17.16 11.22
CA GLU A 59 -17.01 18.13 10.92
C GLU A 59 -17.66 18.67 12.21
N GLU A 60 -17.86 17.81 13.24
CA GLU A 60 -18.36 18.24 14.56
C GLU A 60 -17.37 19.15 15.30
N ASP A 61 -16.07 18.92 15.14
CA ASP A 61 -14.99 19.76 15.68
C ASP A 61 -14.81 21.09 14.92
N GLY A 62 -15.59 21.32 13.86
CA GLY A 62 -15.62 22.57 13.11
C GLY A 62 -14.58 22.69 12.00
N HIS A 63 -13.95 21.57 11.58
CA HIS A 63 -13.05 21.58 10.44
C HIS A 63 -13.81 21.74 9.12
N ASP A 64 -13.25 22.53 8.20
CA ASP A 64 -13.83 22.66 6.86
C ASP A 64 -13.66 21.35 6.10
N LYS A 65 -14.73 20.94 5.40
CA LYS A 65 -14.75 19.69 4.64
C LYS A 65 -13.59 19.59 3.62
N LYS A 66 -13.17 20.72 3.03
CA LYS A 66 -12.07 20.73 2.05
C LYS A 66 -10.74 20.39 2.71
N GLU A 67 -10.50 20.91 3.93
CA GLU A 67 -9.28 20.63 4.69
C GLU A 67 -9.22 19.16 5.11
N VAL A 68 -10.34 18.58 5.54
CA VAL A 68 -10.44 17.16 5.88
C VAL A 68 -10.17 16.29 4.65
N GLU A 69 -10.78 16.59 3.50
CA GLU A 69 -10.55 15.85 2.26
C GLU A 69 -9.12 15.96 1.73
N GLU A 70 -8.47 17.11 1.94
CA GLU A 70 -7.05 17.31 1.61
C GLU A 70 -6.14 16.49 2.54
N ALA A 71 -6.43 16.45 3.84
CA ALA A 71 -5.70 15.60 4.78
C ALA A 71 -5.77 14.11 4.38
N PHE A 72 -6.96 13.61 4.01
CA PHE A 72 -7.10 12.24 3.48
C PHE A 72 -6.30 11.99 2.20
N ARG A 73 -6.20 12.99 1.31
CA ARG A 73 -5.39 12.89 0.09
C ARG A 73 -3.90 12.81 0.43
N ASN A 74 -3.41 13.68 1.30
CA ASN A 74 -2.02 13.72 1.71
C ASN A 74 -1.59 12.42 2.39
N VAL A 75 -2.41 11.89 3.31
CA VAL A 75 -2.15 10.60 3.98
C VAL A 75 -2.15 9.43 2.98
N LYS A 76 -3.01 9.47 1.97
CA LYS A 76 -3.02 8.45 0.92
C LYS A 76 -1.76 8.52 0.06
N GLU A 77 -1.32 9.72 -0.31
CA GLU A 77 -0.13 9.94 -1.11
C GLU A 77 1.15 9.58 -0.36
N SER A 78 1.27 9.93 0.93
CA SER A 78 2.41 9.56 1.76
C SER A 78 2.52 8.03 1.91
N ASN A 79 1.42 7.35 2.26
CA ASN A 79 1.40 5.89 2.37
C ASN A 79 1.74 5.19 1.04
N LYS A 80 1.25 5.74 -0.08
CA LYS A 80 1.56 5.21 -1.41
C LYS A 80 3.05 5.39 -1.73
N ALA A 81 3.59 6.58 -1.48
CA ALA A 81 5.00 6.88 -1.71
C ALA A 81 5.92 6.00 -0.84
N GLU A 82 5.59 5.79 0.43
CA GLU A 82 6.32 4.87 1.31
C GLU A 82 6.29 3.44 0.81
N HIS A 83 5.11 2.94 0.42
CA HIS A 83 4.99 1.59 -0.12
C HIS A 83 5.77 1.43 -1.43
N ASP A 84 5.68 2.41 -2.34
CA ASP A 84 6.40 2.40 -3.62
C ASP A 84 7.92 2.51 -3.42
N PHE A 85 8.39 3.29 -2.43
CA PHE A 85 9.80 3.39 -2.04
C PHE A 85 10.32 2.07 -1.45
N MET A 86 9.59 1.48 -0.51
CA MET A 86 9.93 0.19 0.09
C MET A 86 9.97 -0.92 -0.97
N ASP A 87 9.10 -0.87 -1.99
CA ASP A 87 9.15 -1.80 -3.12
C ASP A 87 10.42 -1.66 -3.96
N GLU A 88 10.91 -0.43 -4.18
CA GLU A 88 12.11 -0.19 -4.99
C GLU A 88 13.36 -0.73 -4.28
N ASP A 89 13.52 -0.41 -3.00
CA ASP A 89 14.65 -0.93 -2.21
C ASP A 89 14.59 -2.45 -2.08
N PHE A 90 13.39 -3.02 -1.93
CA PHE A 90 13.22 -4.46 -1.90
C PHE A 90 13.58 -5.13 -3.24
N ARG A 91 13.27 -4.48 -4.38
CA ARG A 91 13.72 -4.95 -5.71
C ARG A 91 15.23 -4.91 -5.84
N ARG A 92 15.91 -3.88 -5.33
CA ARG A 92 17.37 -3.79 -5.34
C ARG A 92 18.00 -4.92 -4.54
N VAL A 93 17.48 -5.19 -3.34
CA VAL A 93 17.93 -6.32 -2.52
C VAL A 93 17.73 -7.64 -3.26
N LEU A 94 16.60 -7.84 -3.93
CA LEU A 94 16.37 -9.06 -4.71
C LEU A 94 17.36 -9.24 -5.86
N LEU A 95 17.72 -8.16 -6.56
CA LEU A 95 18.74 -8.23 -7.61
C LEU A 95 20.09 -8.66 -7.05
N VAL A 96 20.49 -8.10 -5.90
CA VAL A 96 21.73 -8.49 -5.22
C VAL A 96 21.69 -9.96 -4.80
N VAL A 97 20.56 -10.42 -4.24
CA VAL A 97 20.40 -11.84 -3.86
C VAL A 97 20.47 -12.75 -5.08
N ASP A 98 19.82 -12.41 -6.18
CA ASP A 98 19.84 -13.19 -7.43
C ASP A 98 21.26 -13.27 -8.03
N GLU A 99 22.00 -12.16 -8.02
CA GLU A 99 23.40 -12.11 -8.45
C GLU A 99 24.31 -12.97 -7.57
N LEU A 100 24.09 -13.00 -6.25
CA LEU A 100 24.85 -13.83 -5.33
C LEU A 100 24.54 -15.31 -5.55
N LEU A 101 23.27 -15.67 -5.69
CA LEU A 101 22.85 -17.04 -5.99
C LEU A 101 23.42 -17.53 -7.34
N GLY A 102 23.50 -16.65 -8.34
CA GLY A 102 24.09 -16.97 -9.65
C GLY A 102 25.60 -17.21 -9.64
N LYS A 103 26.31 -16.79 -8.59
CA LYS A 103 27.76 -17.00 -8.40
C LYS A 103 28.08 -18.20 -7.51
N LEU A 104 27.08 -18.82 -6.89
CA LEU A 104 27.28 -19.98 -6.04
C LEU A 104 27.60 -21.23 -6.86
N PRO A 105 28.41 -22.17 -6.32
CA PRO A 105 28.58 -23.47 -6.92
C PRO A 105 27.25 -24.25 -6.89
N GLU A 106 27.15 -25.22 -7.79
CA GLU A 106 25.90 -25.95 -8.03
C GLU A 106 25.44 -26.76 -6.81
N GLU A 107 26.37 -27.12 -5.93
CA GLU A 107 26.16 -27.85 -4.67
C GLU A 107 25.44 -26.99 -3.63
N GLU A 108 25.81 -25.72 -3.50
CA GLU A 108 25.21 -24.74 -2.60
C GLU A 108 23.83 -24.29 -3.08
N ILE A 109 23.65 -24.17 -4.39
CA ILE A 109 22.33 -23.89 -4.99
C ILE A 109 21.37 -25.03 -4.68
N ALA A 110 21.81 -26.29 -4.84
CA ALA A 110 20.98 -27.45 -4.52
C ALA A 110 20.57 -27.46 -3.03
N ARG A 111 21.51 -27.17 -2.12
CA ARG A 111 21.21 -27.03 -0.68
C ARG A 111 20.23 -25.90 -0.40
N PHE A 112 20.39 -24.74 -1.03
CA PHE A 112 19.49 -23.60 -0.86
C PHE A 112 18.07 -23.91 -1.31
N VAL A 113 17.90 -24.59 -2.46
CA VAL A 113 16.58 -24.96 -3.00
C VAL A 113 15.81 -25.90 -2.07
N GLU A 114 16.50 -26.70 -1.27
CA GLU A 114 15.91 -27.61 -0.28
C GLU A 114 15.48 -26.91 1.02
N THR A 115 15.90 -25.65 1.24
CA THR A 115 15.58 -24.94 2.47
C THR A 115 14.24 -24.18 2.39
N PRO A 116 13.55 -23.95 3.52
CA PRO A 116 12.28 -23.22 3.54
C PRO A 116 12.43 -21.74 3.11
N GLU A 117 13.62 -21.17 3.21
CA GLU A 117 13.94 -19.81 2.76
C GLU A 117 13.78 -19.66 1.25
N PHE A 118 13.96 -20.75 0.48
CA PHE A 118 13.71 -20.74 -0.96
C PHE A 118 12.23 -20.52 -1.31
N GLU A 119 11.29 -21.00 -0.49
CA GLU A 119 9.87 -20.70 -0.69
C GLU A 119 9.55 -19.22 -0.45
N LEU A 120 10.22 -18.61 0.54
CA LEU A 120 10.10 -17.18 0.79
C LEU A 120 10.67 -16.38 -0.38
N TYR A 121 11.87 -16.75 -0.85
CA TYR A 121 12.50 -16.18 -2.04
C TYR A 121 11.57 -16.24 -3.26
N LYS A 122 10.97 -17.41 -3.54
CA LYS A 122 9.98 -17.56 -4.63
C LYS A 122 8.77 -16.66 -4.47
N ARG A 123 8.14 -16.64 -3.30
CA ARG A 123 6.95 -15.80 -3.05
C ARG A 123 7.23 -14.33 -3.27
N VAL A 124 8.39 -13.88 -2.80
CA VAL A 124 8.88 -12.52 -2.98
C VAL A 124 9.16 -12.21 -4.45
N LEU A 125 9.84 -13.11 -5.15
CA LEU A 125 10.15 -12.98 -6.57
C LEU A 125 8.89 -12.87 -7.44
N GLU A 126 7.87 -13.68 -7.16
CA GLU A 126 6.57 -13.62 -7.85
C GLU A 126 5.83 -12.31 -7.58
N LYS A 127 5.84 -11.83 -6.34
CA LYS A 127 5.26 -10.52 -5.98
C LYS A 127 5.97 -9.37 -6.71
N ALA A 128 7.29 -9.45 -6.86
CA ALA A 128 8.08 -8.46 -7.60
C ALA A 128 7.78 -8.48 -9.11
N LYS A 129 7.55 -9.66 -9.71
CA LYS A 129 7.17 -9.80 -11.12
C LYS A 129 5.75 -9.29 -11.41
N GLN A 130 4.79 -9.53 -10.51
CA GLN A 130 3.40 -9.11 -10.71
C GLN A 130 3.24 -7.59 -10.82
N LYS A 131 4.07 -6.80 -10.12
CA LYS A 131 4.07 -5.34 -10.24
C LYS A 131 4.60 -4.82 -11.59
N LYS A 132 5.31 -5.64 -12.36
CA LYS A 132 5.77 -5.29 -13.72
C LYS A 132 4.67 -5.44 -14.78
N HIS A 133 3.64 -6.26 -14.56
CA HIS A 133 2.60 -6.48 -15.57
C HIS A 133 1.58 -5.34 -15.78
N GLY A 134 1.72 -4.21 -15.07
CA GLY A 134 1.07 -2.94 -15.44
C GLY A 134 1.77 -2.20 -16.58
N GLN A 135 3.02 -2.53 -16.90
CA GLN A 135 3.77 -1.94 -18.01
C GLN A 135 4.59 -3.03 -18.73
N GLU A 136 4.14 -3.33 -19.95
CA GLU A 136 4.92 -3.92 -21.04
C GLU A 136 5.16 -5.44 -21.03
N LYS A 137 4.40 -6.09 -21.94
CA LYS A 137 4.72 -7.39 -22.53
C LYS A 137 6.01 -7.25 -23.34
N VAL A 138 7.08 -8.02 -23.07
CA VAL A 138 7.75 -8.86 -24.10
C VAL A 138 8.67 -9.92 -23.46
N SER A 139 8.56 -11.15 -24.00
CA SER A 139 9.60 -12.18 -24.17
C SER A 139 10.35 -12.77 -22.97
N ALA A 140 9.98 -14.01 -22.64
CA ALA A 140 10.91 -15.03 -22.16
C ALA A 140 12.03 -15.31 -23.18
N PRO A 141 13.10 -15.99 -22.74
CA PRO A 141 13.32 -17.33 -23.27
C PRO A 141 13.57 -18.38 -22.17
N GLN A 142 12.96 -19.54 -22.42
CA GLN A 142 13.14 -20.79 -21.68
C GLN A 142 14.59 -21.28 -21.74
N LYS A 143 15.04 -22.01 -20.69
CA LYS A 143 15.94 -23.14 -20.90
C LYS A 143 15.43 -24.36 -20.14
N GLN A 144 14.80 -25.25 -20.92
CA GLN A 144 14.43 -26.60 -20.54
C GLN A 144 15.70 -27.41 -20.26
N VAL A 145 15.78 -28.04 -19.08
CA VAL A 145 16.63 -29.22 -18.90
C VAL A 145 15.74 -30.44 -19.00
N LYS A 146 15.87 -31.13 -20.14
CA LYS A 146 15.32 -32.47 -20.39
C LYS A 146 16.03 -33.46 -19.47
N ARG A 147 15.30 -34.21 -18.65
CA ARG A 147 15.75 -35.54 -18.22
C ARG A 147 14.59 -36.54 -18.32
N SER A 148 14.69 -37.35 -19.35
CA SER A 148 14.04 -38.64 -19.52
C SER A 148 14.48 -39.63 -18.44
N SER A 149 13.56 -40.36 -17.82
CA SER A 149 13.65 -41.84 -17.72
C SER A 149 12.44 -42.48 -17.01
N LYS A 150 11.93 -43.55 -17.65
CA LYS A 150 11.32 -44.78 -17.11
C LYS A 150 10.04 -44.76 -16.22
N LYS A 151 8.93 -45.20 -16.83
CA LYS A 151 7.83 -46.04 -16.28
C LYS A 151 8.40 -47.43 -15.82
N PRO A 152 7.68 -48.36 -15.11
CA PRO A 152 6.21 -48.51 -15.02
C PRO A 152 5.58 -49.11 -13.71
N THR A 153 4.24 -49.20 -13.76
CA THR A 153 3.30 -50.13 -13.07
C THR A 153 2.83 -49.84 -11.63
N LYS A 154 1.51 -49.64 -11.46
CA LYS A 154 0.57 -50.64 -10.91
C LYS A 154 -0.88 -50.18 -11.06
N LYS A 155 -1.72 -51.13 -11.49
CA LYS A 155 -3.19 -51.13 -11.42
C LYS A 155 -3.63 -50.90 -9.97
N LEU A 156 -4.84 -50.36 -9.72
CA LEU A 156 -5.94 -51.06 -9.01
C LEU A 156 -7.05 -50.09 -8.50
N ASN A 157 -8.29 -50.47 -8.84
CA ASN A 157 -9.62 -50.20 -8.24
C ASN A 157 -10.23 -48.78 -8.26
N LYS A 158 -11.38 -48.57 -8.91
CA LYS A 158 -12.78 -49.00 -8.64
C LYS A 158 -13.44 -48.30 -7.45
N ALA A 159 -14.51 -47.57 -7.79
CA ALA A 159 -15.80 -47.41 -7.11
C ALA A 159 -15.88 -46.54 -5.84
N LYS A 160 -16.69 -45.46 -5.95
CA LYS A 160 -17.79 -45.02 -5.06
C LYS A 160 -18.25 -43.66 -5.59
N ALA A 161 -19.35 -43.53 -6.33
CA ALA A 161 -20.75 -43.66 -5.95
C ALA A 161 -21.18 -42.73 -4.80
N VAL A 162 -22.27 -42.00 -5.06
CA VAL A 162 -23.23 -41.35 -4.14
C VAL A 162 -23.14 -39.83 -4.00
N LYS A 163 -23.89 -39.16 -4.88
CA LYS A 163 -25.02 -38.24 -4.59
C LYS A 163 -24.90 -37.34 -3.34
N LYS A 164 -25.01 -36.01 -3.52
CA LYS A 164 -26.22 -35.28 -3.08
C LYS A 164 -26.33 -33.91 -3.74
N ALA A 165 -27.42 -33.77 -4.49
CA ALA A 165 -27.95 -32.50 -4.95
C ALA A 165 -28.41 -31.63 -3.77
N LYS A 166 -28.18 -30.32 -3.87
CA LYS A 166 -29.03 -29.31 -3.25
C LYS A 166 -28.89 -28.00 -4.05
N ASN A 167 -29.75 -27.86 -5.05
CA ASN A 167 -30.01 -26.60 -5.72
C ASN A 167 -31.54 -26.42 -5.73
N VAL A 168 -31.97 -25.16 -5.78
CA VAL A 168 -33.35 -24.67 -5.76
C VAL A 168 -33.97 -24.73 -4.36
N GLY A 169 -34.31 -23.63 -3.68
CA GLY A 169 -34.73 -22.34 -4.15
C GLY A 169 -36.21 -22.13 -3.78
N LYS A 170 -36.47 -20.96 -3.18
CA LYS A 170 -37.75 -20.24 -3.16
C LYS A 170 -38.80 -20.59 -2.07
N THR A 171 -38.97 -19.59 -1.20
CA THR A 171 -40.21 -18.80 -1.05
C THR A 171 -41.47 -19.55 -0.58
N LYS A 172 -41.92 -19.28 0.65
CA LYS A 172 -43.22 -18.60 0.89
C LYS A 172 -43.47 -18.30 2.36
N MET A 173 -43.91 -17.06 2.58
CA MET A 173 -44.62 -16.60 3.77
C MET A 173 -45.74 -17.55 4.20
N ARG A 174 -45.92 -17.71 5.52
CA ARG A 174 -47.24 -17.83 6.18
C ARG A 174 -47.09 -17.60 7.69
N LYS A 175 -47.83 -16.61 8.21
CA LYS A 175 -48.09 -16.39 9.64
C LYS A 175 -48.90 -17.57 10.22
N PRO A 176 -48.80 -17.85 11.52
CA PRO A 176 -49.95 -17.67 12.42
C PRO A 176 -49.53 -17.09 13.80
N LYS A 177 -50.24 -16.12 14.39
CA LYS A 177 -51.50 -16.16 15.17
C LYS A 177 -51.38 -16.85 16.56
N VAL A 178 -51.56 -16.01 17.60
CA VAL A 178 -52.18 -16.23 18.92
C VAL A 178 -51.39 -16.94 20.04
N LYS A 179 -51.19 -16.22 21.16
CA LYS A 179 -51.65 -16.48 22.54
C LYS A 179 -50.94 -15.47 23.46
N SER A 180 -51.54 -14.40 23.98
CA SER A 180 -52.57 -14.29 25.04
C SER A 180 -52.39 -15.26 26.21
N ARG A 181 -51.78 -14.76 27.30
CA ARG A 181 -52.05 -15.04 28.72
C ARG A 181 -51.27 -13.96 29.49
N LYS A 182 -51.97 -12.94 29.98
CA LYS A 182 -52.46 -12.82 31.38
C LYS A 182 -51.29 -12.79 32.36
#